data_AF-A0A2S8IIB4-F1
#
_entry.id   AF-A0A2S8IIB4-F1
#
_cell.length_a   1.000
_cell.length_b   1.000
_cell.length_c   1.000
_cell.angle_alpha   90.00
_cell.angle_beta   90.00
_cell.angle_gamma   90.00
#
_symmetry.space_group_name_H-M   'P 1'
#
loop_
_entity.id
_entity.type
_entity.pdbx_description
1 polymer ?
#
loop_
_entity_poly.entity_id
_entity_poly.type
_entity_poly.pdbx_seq_one_letter_code
_entity_poly.pdbx_strand_id
1 'polypeptide(L)' 'MSLEQLTARRIIPKQADEFTCTNCFLVHHRSRLADAGQQHCRDCA' A
#
# COMPACT_ATOMS: atom_id res chain seq x y z
N MET A 1 -30.11 17.99 -24.30
CA MET A 1 -29.13 18.21 -23.21
C MET A 1 -28.48 16.87 -22.91
N SER A 2 -27.26 16.63 -23.40
CA SER A 2 -26.54 15.38 -23.18
C SER A 2 -25.92 15.40 -21.78
N LEU A 3 -26.37 14.49 -20.91
CA LEU A 3 -25.74 14.26 -19.62
C LEU A 3 -24.44 13.48 -19.87
N GLU A 4 -23.33 14.20 -20.03
CA GLU A 4 -22.01 13.61 -20.13
C GLU A 4 -21.72 12.77 -18.87
N GLN A 5 -21.57 11.47 -19.09
CA GLN A 5 -21.34 10.45 -18.08
C GLN A 5 -20.01 10.77 -17.36
N LEU A 6 -20.08 11.13 -16.07
CA LEU A 6 -18.88 11.20 -15.23
C LEU A 6 -18.25 9.81 -15.17
N THR A 7 -17.14 9.63 -15.87
CA THR A 7 -16.32 8.41 -15.81
C THR A 7 -15.77 8.28 -14.39
N ALA A 8 -16.39 7.43 -13.57
CA ALA A 8 -15.89 7.11 -12.24
C ALA A 8 -14.43 6.65 -12.37
N ARG A 9 -13.50 7.49 -11.90
CA ARG A 9 -12.07 7.21 -11.88
C ARG A 9 -11.90 5.88 -11.17
N ARG A 10 -11.42 4.87 -11.90
CA ARG A 10 -11.30 3.49 -11.46
C ARG A 10 -10.55 3.49 -10.11
N ILE A 11 -11.26 3.26 -9.02
CA ILE A 11 -10.66 3.15 -7.68
C ILE A 11 -9.84 1.87 -7.73
N ILE A 12 -8.52 2.01 -7.86
CA ILE A 12 -7.62 0.87 -7.72
C ILE A 12 -7.67 0.51 -6.23
N PRO A 13 -8.16 -0.68 -5.85
CA PRO A 13 -8.17 -1.10 -4.47
C PRO A 13 -6.74 -1.00 -3.94
N LYS A 14 -6.61 -0.54 -2.69
CA LYS A 14 -5.34 -0.38 -1.99
C LYS A 14 -4.50 -1.64 -2.27
N GLN A 15 -3.39 -1.49 -2.99
CA GLN A 15 -2.53 -2.61 -3.37
C GLN A 15 -2.22 -3.35 -2.08
N ALA A 16 -2.70 -4.59 -1.99
CA ALA A 16 -2.58 -5.35 -0.75
C ALA A 16 -1.09 -5.46 -0.43
N ASP A 17 -0.26 -5.73 -1.43
CA ASP A 17 1.10 -6.18 -1.26
C ASP A 17 2.13 -5.12 -0.85
N GLU A 18 1.73 -3.95 -0.37
CA GLU A 18 2.63 -2.93 0.19
C GLU A 18 2.37 -2.68 1.68
N PHE A 19 3.41 -2.36 2.44
CA PHE A 19 3.33 -1.94 3.83
C PHE A 19 4.33 -0.82 4.11
N THR A 20 4.03 0.02 5.10
CA THR A 20 4.96 1.04 5.60
C THR A 20 5.69 0.49 6.81
N CYS A 21 7.03 0.51 6.77
CA CYS A 21 7.83 0.12 7.92
C CYS A 21 7.68 1.15 9.05
N THR A 22 7.37 0.73 10.26
CA THR A 22 7.23 1.65 11.42
C THR A 22 8.58 2.17 11.94
N ASN A 23 9.69 1.49 11.64
CA ASN A 23 11.03 1.90 12.09
C ASN A 23 11.70 2.90 11.13
N CYS A 24 11.70 2.62 9.83
CA CYS A 24 12.33 3.48 8.82
C CYS A 24 11.34 4.34 8.02
N PHE A 25 10.03 4.16 8.22
CA PHE A 25 8.95 4.91 7.57
C PHE A 25 8.93 4.80 6.03
N LEU A 26 9.64 3.82 5.47
CA LEU A 26 9.64 3.54 4.04
C LEU A 26 8.54 2.55 3.67
N VAL A 27 7.99 2.73 2.47
CA VAL A 27 7.03 1.79 1.87
C VAL A 27 7.81 0.65 1.22
N HIS A 28 7.44 -0.58 1.55
CA HIS A 28 8.02 -1.78 1.00
C HIS A 28 6.94 -2.77 0.58
N HIS A 29 7.30 -3.65 -0.35
CA HIS A 29 6.45 -4.79 -0.68
C HIS A 29 6.39 -5.75 0.51
N ARG A 30 5.25 -6.42 0.75
CA ARG A 30 5.06 -7.44 1.81
C ARG A 30 6.10 -8.56 1.75
N SER A 31 6.73 -8.79 0.60
CA SER A 31 7.89 -9.69 0.49
C SER A 31 9.08 -9.27 1.37
N ARG A 32 9.20 -7.99 1.72
CA ARG A 32 10.21 -7.45 2.64
C ARG A 32 9.70 -7.28 4.07
N LEU A 33 8.48 -7.71 4.37
CA LEU A 33 7.97 -7.75 5.74
C LEU A 33 8.73 -8.82 6.52
N ALA A 34 9.30 -8.44 7.65
CA ALA A 34 10.00 -9.34 8.55
C ALA A 34 9.12 -9.74 9.73
N ASP A 35 8.44 -8.75 10.32
CA ASP A 35 7.46 -8.97 11.38
C ASP A 35 6.14 -8.26 11.05
N ALA A 36 5.07 -9.04 10.97
CA ALA A 36 3.74 -8.52 10.64
C ALA A 36 3.07 -7.83 11.84
N GLY A 37 3.50 -8.12 13.07
CA GLY A 37 2.95 -7.50 14.29
C GLY A 37 3.44 -6.06 14.47
N GLN A 38 4.72 -5.82 14.21
CA GLN A 38 5.38 -4.52 14.34
C GLN A 38 5.46 -3.76 13.01
N GLN A 39 5.12 -4.40 11.88
CA GLN A 39 5.31 -3.87 10.53
C GLN A 39 6.77 -3.45 10.28
N HIS A 40 7.74 -4.29 10.65
CA HIS A 40 9.16 -4.03 10.38
C HIS A 40 9.59 -4.66 9.05
N CYS A 41 10.42 -3.96 8.29
CA CYS A 41 11.07 -4.52 7.11
C CYS A 41 12.28 -5.38 7.49
N ARG A 42 12.72 -6.25 6.58
CA ARG A 42 13.88 -7.16 6.76
C ARG A 42 15.19 -6.47 7.16
N ASP A 43 15.36 -5.21 6.80
CA ASP A 43 16.53 -4.41 7.18
C ASP A 43 16.40 -3.77 8.58
N CYS A 44 15.20 -3.71 9.15
CA CYS A 44 14.91 -3.09 10.46
C CYS A 44 14.52 -4.10 11.55
N ALA A 45 14.47 -5.39 11.22
CA ALA A 45 14.06 -6.48 12.10
C ALA A 45 15.15 -6.86 13.11
#